data_AF-A0A820KUZ1-F1
#
_entry.id   AF-A0A820KUZ1-F1
#
_cell.length_a   1.000
_cell.length_b   1.000
_cell.length_c   1.000
_cell.angle_alpha   90.00
_cell.angle_beta   90.00
_cell.angle_gamma   90.00
#
_symmetry.space_group_name_H-M   'P 1'
#
loop_
_entity.id
_entity.type
_entity.pdbx_description
1 polymer ?
#
loop_
_entity_poly.entity_id
_entity_poly.type
_entity_poly.pdbx_seq_one_letter_code
_entity_poly.pdbx_strand_id
1 'polypeptide(L)'
;DWFIKADDDVYLIVDNLKSFLSQQDTSKPETFGYNFKVIVPQGYHSGGASYVLGRESLRRFYEAHKDPTSTCSKDTGHEDVEIAKCLRSKGVYPGKSLDKQNRELFHPLSFNDHFRGNFPDWLKQYAENPLQAVS
;
A
#
# COMPACT_ATOMS: atom_id res chain seq x y z
N ASP A 1 -9.64 -7.85 12.18
CA ASP A 1 -8.53 -8.63 11.62
C ASP A 1 -7.98 -7.93 10.40
N TRP A 2 -6.66 -7.98 10.24
CA TRP A 2 -5.92 -7.35 9.15
C TRP A 2 -5.06 -8.40 8.47
N PHE A 3 -4.94 -8.30 7.16
CA PHE A 3 -4.03 -9.12 6.36
C PHE A 3 -2.88 -8.25 5.87
N ILE A 4 -1.66 -8.77 5.87
CA ILE A 4 -0.46 -8.08 5.38
C ILE A 4 0.20 -8.92 4.28
N LYS A 5 0.55 -8.26 3.17
CA LYS A 5 1.53 -8.76 2.21
C LYS A 5 2.86 -8.07 2.49
N ALA A 6 3.92 -8.86 2.63
CA ALA A 6 5.28 -8.38 2.81
C ALA A 6 6.25 -9.26 2.01
N ASP A 7 7.32 -8.64 1.50
CA ASP A 7 8.43 -9.34 0.86
C ASP A 7 9.41 -9.86 1.92
N ASP A 8 10.33 -10.75 1.53
CA ASP A 8 11.27 -11.43 2.43
C ASP A 8 12.41 -10.53 2.95
N ASP A 9 12.52 -9.31 2.43
CA ASP A 9 13.48 -8.29 2.79
C ASP A 9 12.86 -7.10 3.56
N VAL A 10 11.63 -7.24 4.05
CA VAL A 10 10.92 -6.19 4.81
C VAL A 10 11.16 -6.31 6.31
N TYR A 11 11.44 -5.18 6.97
CA TYR A 11 11.44 -5.06 8.43
C TYR A 11 10.15 -4.41 8.95
N LEU A 12 9.39 -5.13 9.78
CA LEU A 12 8.11 -4.67 10.33
C LEU A 12 8.20 -4.39 11.83
N ILE A 13 7.91 -3.15 12.23
CA ILE A 13 7.67 -2.79 13.63
C ILE A 13 6.19 -3.03 13.94
N VAL A 14 5.86 -4.25 14.35
CA VAL A 14 4.47 -4.72 14.52
C VAL A 14 3.67 -3.85 15.49
N ASP A 15 4.27 -3.32 16.55
CA ASP A 15 3.57 -2.47 17.51
C ASP A 15 3.15 -1.12 16.91
N ASN A 16 4.01 -0.53 16.06
CA ASN A 16 3.65 0.68 15.32
C ASN A 16 2.52 0.40 14.33
N LEU A 17 2.59 -0.73 13.62
CA LEU A 17 1.53 -1.15 12.70
C LEU A 17 0.20 -1.38 13.43
N LYS A 18 0.21 -2.09 14.57
CA LYS A 18 -0.99 -2.30 15.39
C LYS A 18 -1.58 -0.99 15.90
N SER A 19 -0.74 -0.06 16.34
CA SER A 19 -1.16 1.27 16.82
C SER A 19 -1.84 2.10 15.73
N PHE A 20 -1.34 2.04 14.50
CA PHE A 20 -1.98 2.67 13.34
C PHE A 20 -3.31 1.97 13.01
N LEU A 21 -3.30 0.64 12.89
CA LEU A 21 -4.45 -0.15 12.47
C LEU A 21 -5.58 -0.23 13.50
N SER A 22 -5.31 -0.02 14.78
CA SER A 22 -6.36 0.05 15.81
C SER A 22 -7.27 1.27 15.66
N GLN A 23 -6.87 2.25 14.85
CA GLN A 23 -7.64 3.47 14.56
C GLN A 23 -8.43 3.36 13.23
N GLN A 24 -8.24 2.27 12.48
CA GLN A 24 -8.84 2.08 11.16
C GLN A 24 -10.05 1.13 11.24
N ASP A 25 -11.00 1.30 10.33
CA ASP A 25 -12.22 0.50 10.27
C ASP A 25 -12.10 -0.60 9.20
N THR A 26 -11.97 -1.85 9.64
CA THR A 26 -11.86 -3.01 8.74
C THR A 26 -13.09 -3.28 7.87
N SER A 27 -14.24 -2.64 8.15
CA SER A 27 -15.45 -2.73 7.34
C SER A 27 -15.44 -1.79 6.14
N LYS A 28 -14.49 -0.85 6.08
CA LYS A 28 -14.30 0.04 4.93
C LYS A 28 -13.47 -0.63 3.83
N PRO A 29 -13.77 -0.35 2.56
CA PRO A 29 -13.02 -0.88 1.42
C PRO A 29 -11.74 -0.07 1.19
N GLU A 30 -10.87 -0.03 2.19
CA GLU A 30 -9.60 0.71 2.17
C GLU A 30 -8.41 -0.25 2.34
N THR A 31 -7.27 0.10 1.74
CA THR A 31 -5.99 -0.57 1.94
C THR A 31 -4.92 0.44 2.33
N PHE A 32 -3.94 0.03 3.13
CA PHE A 32 -2.90 0.93 3.63
C PHE A 32 -1.52 0.41 3.26
N GLY A 33 -0.61 1.32 2.96
CA GLY A 33 0.71 1.06 2.39
C GLY A 33 1.34 2.38 1.93
N TYR A 34 2.43 2.29 1.17
CA TYR A 34 3.03 3.46 0.52
C TYR A 34 2.40 3.72 -0.84
N ASN A 35 1.68 4.83 -0.98
CA ASN A 35 0.87 5.11 -2.17
C ASN A 35 1.70 5.68 -3.33
N PHE A 36 1.66 4.99 -4.47
CA PHE A 36 2.13 5.48 -5.76
C PHE A 36 0.97 5.86 -6.67
N LYS A 37 1.17 6.90 -7.50
CA LYS A 37 0.14 7.45 -8.41
C LYS A 37 0.44 7.27 -9.92
N VAL A 38 1.52 6.57 -10.27
CA VAL A 38 2.08 6.61 -11.63
C VAL A 38 1.52 5.56 -12.60
N ILE A 39 1.08 4.39 -12.12
CA ILE A 39 0.66 3.26 -13.00
C ILE A 39 -0.85 3.03 -12.96
N VAL A 40 -1.42 2.91 -11.76
CA VAL A 40 -2.84 2.56 -11.58
C VAL A 40 -3.63 3.83 -11.29
N PRO A 41 -4.73 4.11 -12.03
CA PRO A 41 -5.65 5.18 -11.69
C PRO A 41 -6.16 5.01 -10.25
N GLN A 42 -6.19 6.11 -9.49
CA GLN A 42 -6.53 6.08 -8.05
C GLN A 42 -5.55 5.27 -7.19
N GLY A 43 -4.33 5.07 -7.69
CA GLY A 43 -3.16 4.65 -6.93
C GLY A 43 -3.04 3.16 -6.62
N TYR A 44 -1.81 2.76 -6.33
CA TYR A 44 -1.40 1.43 -5.89
C TYR A 44 -0.37 1.54 -4.77
N HIS A 45 -0.16 0.46 -4.03
CA HIS A 45 0.86 0.42 -2.97
C HIS A 45 2.20 -0.04 -3.54
N SER A 46 3.31 0.46 -3.02
CA SER A 46 4.61 -0.18 -3.27
C SER A 46 4.62 -1.61 -2.72
N GLY A 47 4.91 -2.60 -3.57
CA GLY A 47 5.02 -3.99 -3.15
C GLY A 47 6.12 -4.21 -2.09
N GLY A 48 7.31 -3.64 -2.32
CA GLY A 48 8.46 -3.76 -1.42
C GLY A 48 8.31 -3.01 -0.09
N ALA A 49 7.44 -2.00 -0.02
CA ALA A 49 7.13 -1.33 1.24
C ALA A 49 6.15 -2.12 2.12
N SER A 50 5.60 -3.24 1.62
CA SER A 50 4.41 -3.91 2.14
C SER A 50 3.12 -3.09 2.08
N TYR A 51 2.01 -3.79 2.17
CA TYR A 51 0.69 -3.18 2.33
C TYR A 51 -0.27 -4.11 3.06
N VAL A 52 -1.34 -3.53 3.59
CA VAL A 52 -2.31 -4.21 4.44
C VAL A 52 -3.74 -4.02 3.94
N LEU A 53 -4.53 -5.07 4.12
CA LEU A 53 -5.93 -5.13 3.75
C LEU A 53 -6.80 -5.31 4.99
N GLY A 54 -7.84 -4.51 5.08
CA GLY A 54 -8.95 -4.74 5.99
C GLY A 54 -9.82 -5.91 5.53
N ARG A 55 -10.70 -6.39 6.42
CA ARG A 55 -11.62 -7.51 6.17
C ARG A 55 -12.46 -7.29 4.91
N GLU A 56 -13.04 -6.11 4.76
CA GLU A 56 -13.89 -5.78 3.60
C GLU A 56 -13.08 -5.74 2.29
N SER A 57 -11.89 -5.15 2.32
CA SER A 57 -10.98 -5.10 1.17
C SER A 57 -10.56 -6.50 0.72
N LEU A 58 -10.23 -7.39 1.65
CA LEU A 58 -9.87 -8.78 1.34
C LEU A 58 -11.07 -9.58 0.80
N ARG A 59 -12.27 -9.38 1.37
CA ARG A 59 -13.51 -9.99 0.84
C ARG A 59 -13.75 -9.59 -0.61
N ARG A 60 -13.66 -8.30 -0.91
CA ARG A 60 -13.84 -7.77 -2.27
C ARG A 60 -12.75 -8.24 -3.23
N PHE A 61 -11.51 -8.35 -2.75
CA PHE A 61 -10.41 -8.92 -3.53
C PHE A 61 -10.69 -10.37 -3.97
N TYR A 62 -11.20 -11.18 -3.04
CA TYR A 62 -11.63 -12.55 -3.35
C TYR A 62 -12.81 -12.58 -4.33
N GLU A 63 -13.81 -11.71 -4.15
CA GLU A 63 -14.96 -11.62 -5.06
C GLU A 63 -14.55 -11.18 -6.46
N ALA A 64 -13.58 -10.28 -6.58
CA ALA A 64 -13.00 -9.89 -7.86
C ALA A 64 -12.42 -11.12 -8.58
N HIS A 65 -11.64 -11.96 -7.90
CA HIS A 65 -11.07 -13.19 -8.46
C HIS A 65 -12.09 -14.26 -8.86
N LYS A 66 -13.31 -14.20 -8.32
CA LYS A 66 -14.41 -15.10 -8.68
C LYS A 66 -15.28 -14.56 -9.81
N ASP A 67 -15.18 -13.27 -10.09
CA ASP A 67 -15.95 -12.62 -11.13
C ASP A 67 -15.29 -12.87 -12.50
N PRO A 68 -15.97 -13.59 -13.41
CA PRO A 68 -15.45 -13.88 -14.75
C PRO A 68 -15.32 -12.63 -15.64
N THR A 69 -15.92 -11.51 -15.24
CA THR A 69 -15.81 -10.22 -15.92
C THR A 69 -14.73 -9.32 -15.33
N SER A 70 -14.09 -9.74 -14.23
CA SER A 70 -13.01 -8.95 -13.63
C SER A 70 -11.77 -8.93 -14.52
N THR A 71 -10.98 -7.86 -14.38
CA THR A 71 -9.68 -7.70 -15.04
C THR A 71 -8.54 -8.20 -14.15
N CYS A 72 -8.80 -9.05 -13.15
CA CYS A 72 -7.79 -9.53 -12.23
C CYS A 72 -6.88 -10.54 -12.95
N SER A 73 -5.64 -10.14 -13.23
CA SER A 73 -4.61 -11.05 -13.76
C SER A 73 -3.87 -11.76 -12.63
N LYS A 74 -3.47 -13.02 -12.87
CA LYS A 74 -2.74 -13.84 -11.89
C LYS A 74 -1.26 -14.02 -12.20
N ASP A 75 -0.89 -14.02 -13.49
CA ASP A 75 0.43 -14.47 -13.95
C ASP A 75 1.09 -13.45 -14.90
N THR A 76 0.73 -12.17 -14.80
CA THR A 76 1.29 -11.10 -15.64
C THR A 76 1.60 -9.86 -14.83
N GLY A 77 2.63 -9.10 -15.21
CA GLY A 77 2.90 -7.78 -14.64
C GLY A 77 3.49 -7.82 -13.24
N HIS A 78 3.49 -6.66 -12.57
CA HIS A 78 3.94 -6.51 -11.19
C HIS A 78 2.77 -6.80 -10.23
N GLU A 79 3.03 -7.59 -9.19
CA GLU A 79 2.02 -8.07 -8.24
C GLU A 79 1.25 -6.91 -7.59
N ASP A 80 1.94 -5.86 -7.17
CA ASP A 80 1.37 -4.70 -6.52
C ASP A 80 0.43 -3.89 -7.44
N VAL A 81 0.80 -3.76 -8.70
CA VAL A 81 0.00 -3.14 -9.76
C VAL A 81 -1.25 -3.95 -10.07
N GLU A 82 -1.13 -5.27 -10.26
CA GLU A 82 -2.27 -6.12 -10.60
C GLU A 82 -3.24 -6.29 -9.43
N ILE A 83 -2.73 -6.40 -8.20
CA ILE A 83 -3.57 -6.40 -6.99
C ILE A 83 -4.34 -5.09 -6.89
N ALA A 84 -3.67 -3.95 -7.11
CA ALA A 84 -4.36 -2.66 -7.11
C ALA A 84 -5.45 -2.61 -8.19
N LYS A 85 -5.16 -2.93 -9.46
CA LYS A 85 -6.18 -2.96 -10.54
C LYS A 85 -7.38 -3.83 -10.16
N CYS A 86 -7.13 -5.01 -9.61
CA CYS A 86 -8.16 -5.93 -9.16
C CYS A 86 -9.02 -5.32 -8.04
N LEU A 87 -8.39 -4.71 -7.03
CA LEU A 87 -9.07 -4.01 -5.94
C LEU A 87 -9.91 -2.82 -6.42
N ARG A 88 -9.39 -2.02 -7.36
CA ARG A 88 -10.11 -0.88 -7.96
C ARG A 88 -11.38 -1.32 -8.68
N SER A 89 -11.37 -2.49 -9.34
CA SER A 89 -12.55 -3.04 -10.02
C SER A 89 -13.74 -3.32 -9.08
N LYS A 90 -13.48 -3.44 -7.77
CA LYS A 90 -14.50 -3.63 -6.73
C LYS A 90 -14.62 -2.43 -5.77
N GLY A 91 -14.15 -1.26 -6.19
CA GLY A 91 -14.31 -0.02 -5.42
C GLY A 91 -13.59 -0.04 -4.07
N VAL A 92 -12.51 -0.80 -3.96
CA VAL A 92 -11.53 -0.64 -2.88
C VAL A 92 -10.57 0.45 -3.31
N TYR A 93 -10.00 1.25 -2.40
CA TYR A 93 -9.05 2.34 -2.69
C TYR A 93 -7.93 2.44 -1.64
N PRO A 94 -6.78 3.07 -1.96
CA PRO A 94 -5.77 3.34 -0.94
C PRO A 94 -6.28 4.36 0.07
N GLY A 95 -6.10 4.07 1.36
CA GLY A 95 -6.23 5.04 2.44
C GLY A 95 -4.91 5.80 2.66
N LYS A 96 -4.95 6.78 3.56
CA LYS A 96 -3.74 7.51 3.98
C LYS A 96 -3.03 6.77 5.11
N SER A 97 -1.76 6.43 4.89
CA SER A 97 -0.93 5.69 5.85
C SER A 97 0.11 6.61 6.49
N LEU A 98 -0.38 7.68 7.14
CA LEU A 98 0.45 8.75 7.68
C LEU A 98 0.41 8.77 9.21
N ASP A 99 1.50 9.20 9.82
CA ASP A 99 1.54 9.52 11.24
C ASP A 99 0.88 10.88 11.55
N LYS A 100 0.87 11.26 12.84
CA LYS A 100 0.27 12.52 13.31
C LYS A 100 0.95 13.77 12.78
N GLN A 101 2.17 13.64 12.26
CA GLN A 101 2.95 14.71 11.64
C GLN A 101 2.84 14.71 10.11
N ASN A 102 1.98 13.85 9.52
CA ASN A 102 1.83 13.64 8.08
C ASN A 102 3.07 13.02 7.42
N ARG A 103 3.82 12.18 8.15
CA ARG A 103 4.96 11.42 7.61
C ARG A 103 4.51 10.00 7.26
N GLU A 104 5.14 9.43 6.25
CA GLU A 104 4.85 8.07 5.76
C GLU A 104 5.14 7.01 6.83
N LEU A 105 4.24 6.03 6.96
CA LEU A 105 4.42 4.87 7.84
C LEU A 105 5.06 3.68 7.11
N PHE A 106 4.93 3.64 5.79
CA PHE A 106 5.48 2.61 4.90
C PHE A 106 6.60 3.21 4.08
N HIS A 107 7.63 2.42 3.74
CA HIS A 107 8.90 2.96 3.24
C HIS A 107 9.43 2.10 2.08
N PRO A 108 9.46 2.61 0.84
CA PRO A 108 9.79 1.80 -0.35
C PRO A 108 11.28 1.77 -0.69
N LEU A 109 12.15 2.35 0.14
CA LEU A 109 13.59 2.36 -0.06
C LEU A 109 14.28 1.61 1.06
N SER A 110 15.56 1.29 0.86
CA SER A 110 16.40 0.70 1.90
C SER A 110 16.49 1.61 3.13
N PHE A 111 16.73 1.01 4.30
CA PHE A 111 17.02 1.76 5.52
C PHE A 111 18.14 2.78 5.31
N ASN A 112 19.21 2.41 4.58
CA ASN A 112 20.36 3.28 4.36
C ASN A 112 20.00 4.51 3.51
N ASP A 113 19.12 4.38 2.52
CA ASP A 113 18.67 5.51 1.71
C ASP A 113 17.80 6.47 2.53
N HIS A 114 16.87 5.93 3.34
CA HIS A 114 16.06 6.72 4.27
C HIS A 114 16.93 7.42 5.31
N PHE A 115 17.88 6.72 5.92
CA PHE A 115 18.77 7.24 6.95
C PHE A 115 19.66 8.38 6.43
N ARG A 116 20.14 8.27 5.18
CA ARG A 116 20.98 9.30 4.56
C ARG A 116 20.19 10.44 3.90
N GLY A 117 18.86 10.31 3.79
CA GLY A 117 18.03 11.25 3.03
C GLY A 117 18.26 11.19 1.52
N ASN A 118 18.74 10.06 1.01
CA ASN A 118 19.05 9.85 -0.40
C ASN A 118 17.79 9.45 -1.16
N PHE A 119 16.91 10.42 -1.44
CA PHE A 119 15.67 10.16 -2.15
C PHE A 119 15.84 10.36 -3.66
N PRO A 120 15.68 9.30 -4.48
CA PRO A 120 15.78 9.43 -5.92
C PRO A 120 14.61 10.23 -6.49
N ASP A 121 14.82 10.92 -7.61
CA ASP A 121 13.82 11.83 -8.17
C ASP A 121 12.53 11.12 -8.61
N TRP A 122 12.64 9.86 -9.04
CA TRP A 122 11.47 9.04 -9.37
C TRP A 122 10.53 8.90 -8.16
N LEU A 123 11.07 8.78 -6.95
CA LEU A 123 10.24 8.62 -5.75
C LEU A 123 9.41 9.88 -5.50
N LYS A 124 10.04 11.06 -5.64
CA LYS A 124 9.37 12.36 -5.52
C LYS A 124 8.26 12.53 -6.57
N GLN A 125 8.49 12.01 -7.78
CA GLN A 125 7.52 12.10 -8.87
C GLN A 125 6.34 11.12 -8.67
N TYR A 126 6.62 9.90 -8.21
CA TYR A 126 5.66 8.80 -8.20
C TYR A 126 4.85 8.72 -6.92
N ALA A 127 5.38 9.21 -5.79
CA ALA A 127 4.68 9.23 -4.52
C ALA A 127 3.38 10.04 -4.58
N GLU A 128 2.35 9.55 -3.91
CA GLU A 128 1.12 10.32 -3.69
C GLU A 128 1.39 11.54 -2.80
N ASN A 129 2.06 11.32 -1.67
CA ASN A 129 2.37 12.36 -0.70
C ASN A 129 3.76 12.96 -0.93
N PRO A 130 3.97 14.25 -0.65
CA PRO A 130 5.31 14.84 -0.65
C PRO A 130 6.23 14.18 0.38
N LEU A 131 7.48 13.93 0.01
CA LEU A 131 8.48 13.42 0.95
C LEU A 131 8.76 14.45 2.05
N GLN A 132 8.73 14.02 3.30
CA GLN A 132 9.06 14.84 4.46
C GLN A 132 10.36 14.34 5.10
N ALA A 133 11.37 15.21 5.19
CA ALA A 133 12.57 14.95 5.96
C ALA A 133 12.28 15.16 7.45
N VAL A 134 12.88 14.34 8.31
CA VAL A 134 12.87 14.57 9.75
C VAL A 134 14.00 15.56 10.05
N SER A 135 13.64 16.78 10.44
CA SER A 135 14.58 17.80 10.95
C SER A 135 14.93 17.56 12.40
#